data_AF-A0A7S0JF25-F1
#
_entry.id   AF-A0A7S0JF25-F1
#
_cell.length_a   1.000
_cell.length_b   1.000
_cell.length_c   1.000
_cell.angle_alpha   90.00
_cell.angle_beta   90.00
_cell.angle_gamma   90.00
#
_symmetry.space_group_name_H-M   'P 1'
#
loop_
_entity.id
_entity.type
_entity.pdbx_description
1 polymer ?
#
loop_
_entity_poly.entity_id
_entity_poly.type
_entity_poly.pdbx_seq_one_letter_code
_entity_poly.pdbx_strand_id
1 'polypeptide(L)'
;DGPAGQCRGFLQAAYMGDPQAVRLYEEFHLNGNDSAIVLEPESRADHKFALDALHEALLALHEAPLKKVGAYARVAAMRPSSGVISAWSMRAAGLEAGCHFPRVGGPFATPREIAKHALAPLVGSPYADKVLVVNEAFGTLECWAEGSLTMAENAAHKLGLARPSWMPQSVYDALLFENEAPEAAGSVRYVTDLTMMEAAAKAAVFDAAYV
;
A
#
# COMPACT_ATOMS: atom_id res chain seq x y z
N ASP A 1 5.12 -10.84 3.58
CA ASP A 1 5.04 -11.64 4.83
C ASP A 1 6.37 -12.28 5.14
N GLY A 2 7.03 -11.82 6.21
CA GLY A 2 8.27 -12.43 6.69
C GLY A 2 8.02 -13.73 7.46
N PRO A 3 9.06 -14.57 7.66
CA PRO A 3 8.98 -15.83 8.40
C PRO A 3 8.74 -15.59 9.91
N ALA A 4 7.50 -15.26 10.25
CA ALA A 4 6.88 -15.15 11.58
C ALA A 4 5.45 -14.54 11.52
N GLY A 5 4.91 -14.20 10.33
CA GLY A 5 3.63 -13.49 10.23
C GLY A 5 3.74 -11.98 10.45
N GLN A 6 4.87 -11.38 10.08
CA GLN A 6 5.13 -9.96 10.22
C GLN A 6 4.70 -9.20 8.94
N CYS A 7 3.77 -8.25 9.10
CA CYS A 7 3.50 -7.19 8.13
C CYS A 7 4.29 -5.93 8.51
N ARG A 8 5.02 -5.35 7.55
CA ARG A 8 5.63 -4.02 7.65
C ARG A 8 4.64 -3.00 7.12
N GLY A 9 4.38 -1.96 7.90
CA GLY A 9 3.50 -0.86 7.52
C GLY A 9 2.94 -0.23 8.77
N PHE A 10 3.38 0.98 9.08
CA PHE A 10 2.86 1.80 10.18
C PHE A 10 1.49 2.42 9.79
N LEU A 11 0.58 1.55 9.37
CA LEU A 11 -0.86 1.63 9.47
C LEU A 11 -1.32 0.25 9.92
N GLN A 12 -1.02 -0.07 11.18
CA GLN A 12 -1.69 -1.18 11.81
C GLN A 12 -3.16 -0.78 11.97
N ALA A 13 -4.00 -1.34 11.10
CA ALA A 13 -5.22 -2.01 11.53
C ALA A 13 -4.88 -3.09 12.58
N ALA A 14 -4.26 -2.70 13.71
CA ALA A 14 -4.18 -3.53 14.89
C ALA A 14 -5.42 -3.21 15.72
N TYR A 15 -6.36 -4.14 15.71
CA TYR A 15 -7.43 -4.22 16.69
C TYR A 15 -6.92 -4.65 18.07
N MET A 16 -5.73 -4.21 18.50
CA MET A 16 -5.10 -4.64 19.76
C MET A 16 -4.54 -3.46 20.54
N GLY A 17 -5.16 -3.15 21.67
CA GLY A 17 -4.80 -2.07 22.59
C GLY A 17 -3.73 -2.44 23.62
N ASP A 18 -2.71 -3.23 23.25
CA ASP A 18 -1.63 -3.65 24.18
C ASP A 18 -0.40 -2.71 24.08
N PRO A 19 -0.08 -1.94 25.15
CA PRO A 19 1.07 -1.05 25.20
C PRO A 19 2.45 -1.74 25.16
N GLN A 20 2.56 -3.05 25.41
CA GLN A 20 3.85 -3.76 25.30
C GLN A 20 4.23 -4.05 23.85
N ALA A 21 3.24 -4.27 22.99
CA ALA A 21 3.47 -4.41 21.55
C ALA A 21 4.10 -3.12 20.99
N VAL A 22 3.56 -1.96 21.35
CA VAL A 22 4.07 -0.64 20.93
C VAL A 22 5.55 -0.43 21.28
N ARG A 23 5.95 -0.74 22.53
CA ARG A 23 7.34 -0.56 22.99
C ARG A 23 8.36 -1.48 22.31
N LEU A 24 7.96 -2.72 22.00
CA LEU A 24 8.82 -3.65 21.26
C LEU A 24 9.11 -3.12 19.85
N TYR A 25 8.20 -2.34 19.27
CA TYR A 25 8.36 -1.76 17.93
C TYR A 25 9.12 -0.43 17.93
N GLU A 26 9.06 0.36 19.01
CA GLU A 26 9.82 1.62 19.15
C GLU A 26 11.33 1.44 18.87
N GLU A 27 11.93 0.31 19.27
CA GLU A 27 13.34 0.01 19.03
C GLU A 27 13.71 -0.13 17.54
N PHE A 28 12.75 -0.45 16.66
CA PHE A 28 12.98 -0.63 15.23
C PHE A 28 12.79 0.65 14.41
N HIS A 29 12.03 1.63 14.93
CA HIS A 29 11.86 2.95 14.32
C HIS A 29 13.12 3.83 14.46
N LEU A 30 13.92 3.60 15.50
CA LEU A 30 15.06 4.46 15.85
C LEU A 30 16.31 4.27 14.97
N ASN A 31 16.28 3.37 13.98
CA ASN A 31 17.46 3.05 13.15
C ASN A 31 17.61 3.89 11.86
N GLY A 32 17.02 5.08 11.79
CA GLY A 32 17.49 6.20 10.95
C GLY A 32 17.08 6.22 9.47
N ASN A 33 16.39 5.20 8.96
CA ASN A 33 15.87 5.17 7.58
C ASN A 33 14.36 4.87 7.55
N ASP A 34 13.61 5.45 8.49
CA ASP A 34 12.18 5.23 8.56
C ASP A 34 11.41 6.23 7.70
N SER A 35 10.43 5.69 7.00
CA SER A 35 9.36 6.37 6.28
C SER A 35 8.33 7.07 7.17
N ALA A 36 8.46 6.93 8.49
CA ALA A 36 7.72 7.67 9.48
C ALA A 36 8.64 8.43 10.45
N ILE A 37 8.17 9.57 10.93
CA ILE A 37 8.84 10.38 11.96
C ILE A 37 7.83 10.69 13.06
N VAL A 38 8.17 10.34 14.30
CA VAL A 38 7.42 10.75 15.48
C VAL A 38 7.80 12.18 15.83
N LEU A 39 6.81 13.06 15.85
CA LEU A 39 6.95 14.44 16.28
C LEU A 39 6.61 14.56 17.75
N GLU A 40 7.57 15.04 18.52
CA GLU A 40 7.43 15.34 19.94
C GLU A 40 7.95 16.75 20.18
N PRO A 41 7.11 17.68 20.68
CA PRO A 41 7.47 19.09 20.79
C PRO A 41 8.61 19.34 21.79
N GLU A 42 8.74 18.49 22.81
CA GLU A 42 9.80 18.58 23.82
C GLU A 42 11.13 18.00 23.33
N SER A 43 11.11 17.14 22.31
CA SER A 43 12.29 16.41 21.84
C SER A 43 13.13 17.25 20.87
N ARG A 44 12.48 18.00 19.96
CA ARG A 44 13.18 18.87 18.98
C ARG A 44 12.36 20.12 18.61
N ALA A 45 13.04 21.25 18.41
CA ALA A 45 12.41 22.52 18.08
C ALA A 45 11.65 22.50 16.74
N ASP A 46 12.15 21.78 15.74
CA ASP A 46 11.50 21.62 14.44
C ASP A 46 10.23 20.74 14.52
N HIS A 47 10.19 19.77 15.43
CA HIS A 47 8.96 19.02 15.72
C HIS A 47 7.88 19.94 16.29
N LYS A 48 8.23 20.75 17.29
CA LYS A 48 7.32 21.73 17.87
C LYS A 48 6.81 22.70 16.80
N PHE A 49 7.71 23.23 15.97
CA PHE A 49 7.35 24.13 14.88
C PHE A 49 6.37 23.49 13.90
N ALA A 50 6.64 22.26 13.44
CA ALA A 50 5.76 21.55 12.51
C ALA A 50 4.36 21.31 13.12
N LEU A 51 4.31 20.90 14.38
CA LEU A 51 3.06 20.69 15.11
C LEU A 51 2.26 21.98 15.32
N ASP A 52 2.94 23.09 15.67
CA ASP A 52 2.29 24.40 15.82
C ASP A 52 1.77 24.94 14.49
N ALA A 53 2.55 24.82 13.41
CA ALA A 53 2.13 25.25 12.08
C ALA A 53 0.91 24.45 11.58
N LEU A 54 0.89 23.13 11.80
CA LEU A 54 -0.26 22.29 11.49
C LEU A 54 -1.49 22.68 12.29
N HIS A 55 -1.34 22.90 13.61
CA HIS A 55 -2.43 23.33 14.48
C HIS A 55 -3.02 24.67 14.04
N GLU A 56 -2.18 25.64 13.72
CA GLU A 56 -2.61 26.96 13.24
C GLU A 56 -3.32 26.88 11.90
N ALA A 57 -2.83 26.06 10.96
CA ALA A 57 -3.49 25.83 9.69
C ALA A 57 -4.87 25.18 9.87
N LEU A 58 -5.01 24.19 10.75
CA LEU A 58 -6.29 23.54 11.05
C LEU A 58 -7.27 24.49 11.74
N LEU A 59 -6.81 25.32 12.69
CA LEU A 59 -7.63 26.36 13.31
C LEU A 59 -8.15 27.36 12.28
N ALA A 60 -7.31 27.80 11.35
CA ALA A 60 -7.70 28.71 10.29
C ALA A 60 -8.72 28.06 9.35
N LEU A 61 -8.48 26.82 8.92
CA LEU A 61 -9.39 26.06 8.07
C LEU A 61 -10.78 25.87 8.70
N HIS A 62 -10.82 25.67 10.03
CA HIS A 62 -12.05 25.38 10.77
C HIS A 62 -12.58 26.56 11.60
N GLU A 63 -12.09 27.78 11.38
CA GLU A 63 -12.43 28.93 12.22
C GLU A 63 -13.94 29.21 12.29
N ALA A 64 -14.59 29.33 11.14
CA ALA A 64 -16.02 29.62 11.06
C ALA A 64 -16.90 28.54 11.73
N PRO A 65 -16.76 27.22 11.42
CA PRO A 65 -17.54 26.19 12.10
C PRO A 65 -17.23 26.10 13.60
N LEU A 66 -15.97 26.31 14.03
CA LEU A 66 -15.61 26.31 15.46
C LEU A 66 -16.21 27.50 16.21
N LYS A 67 -16.24 28.70 15.61
CA LYS A 67 -16.89 29.88 16.18
C LYS A 67 -18.40 29.70 16.28
N LYS A 68 -19.03 29.11 15.26
CA LYS A 68 -20.48 28.82 15.24
C LYS A 68 -20.94 27.99 16.44
N VAL A 69 -20.10 27.07 16.91
CA VAL A 69 -20.38 26.21 18.08
C VAL A 69 -19.70 26.66 19.37
N GLY A 70 -19.10 27.85 19.39
CA GLY A 70 -18.42 28.40 20.57
C GLY A 70 -17.17 27.62 21.02
N ALA A 71 -16.59 26.79 20.16
CA ALA A 71 -15.45 25.92 20.50
C ALA A 71 -14.08 26.52 20.16
N TYR A 72 -14.02 27.62 19.40
CA TYR A 72 -12.77 28.15 18.85
C TYR A 72 -11.70 28.40 19.92
N ALA A 73 -12.00 29.16 20.98
CA ALA A 73 -11.03 29.49 22.03
C ALA A 73 -10.50 28.23 22.75
N ARG A 74 -11.35 27.23 22.97
CA ARG A 74 -10.96 25.96 23.58
C ARG A 74 -10.02 25.18 22.67
N VAL A 75 -10.38 25.00 21.40
CA VAL A 75 -9.54 24.27 20.43
C VAL A 75 -8.23 25.00 20.18
N ALA A 76 -8.24 26.34 20.14
CA ALA A 76 -7.03 27.14 20.00
C ALA A 76 -6.01 26.90 21.13
N ALA A 77 -6.48 26.66 22.35
CA ALA A 77 -5.64 26.33 23.50
C ALA A 77 -5.17 24.86 23.53
N MET A 78 -5.79 23.95 22.76
CA MET A 78 -5.46 22.53 22.71
C MET A 78 -4.31 22.26 21.73
N ARG A 79 -3.08 22.60 22.14
CA ARG A 79 -1.89 22.30 21.34
C ARG A 79 -1.63 20.78 21.28
N PRO A 80 -1.21 20.23 20.13
CA PRO A 80 -0.88 18.81 20.02
C PRO A 80 0.35 18.48 20.88
N SER A 81 0.28 17.39 21.65
CA SER A 81 1.39 16.88 22.47
C SER A 81 2.34 15.95 21.70
N SER A 82 1.90 15.45 20.55
CA SER A 82 2.67 14.57 19.67
C SER A 82 2.02 14.49 18.29
N GLY A 83 2.75 13.95 17.32
CA GLY A 83 2.24 13.61 15.99
C GLY A 83 3.10 12.55 15.32
N VAL A 84 2.62 12.00 14.21
CA VAL A 84 3.41 11.12 13.35
C VAL A 84 3.28 11.63 11.92
N ILE A 85 4.41 11.88 11.26
CA ILE A 85 4.45 12.08 9.82
C ILE A 85 4.80 10.74 9.22
N SER A 86 3.94 10.21 8.35
CA SER A 86 4.21 8.99 7.58
C SER A 86 4.13 9.33 6.10
N ALA A 87 5.21 9.06 5.37
CA ALA A 87 5.32 9.33 3.94
C ALA A 87 5.23 8.02 3.16
N TRP A 88 4.14 7.86 2.43
CA TRP A 88 3.91 6.73 1.54
C TRP A 88 4.29 7.15 0.13
N SER A 89 5.55 6.95 -0.22
CA SER A 89 6.12 7.32 -1.50
C SER A 89 7.04 6.22 -2.00
N MET A 90 7.10 6.03 -3.33
CA MET A 90 8.11 5.14 -3.95
C MET A 90 9.56 5.51 -3.59
N ARG A 91 9.79 6.74 -3.08
CA ARG A 91 11.09 7.22 -2.61
C ARG A 91 11.33 6.98 -1.11
N ALA A 92 10.30 6.62 -0.36
CA ALA A 92 10.39 6.37 1.08
C ALA A 92 10.77 4.90 1.32
N ALA A 93 11.94 4.68 1.89
CA ALA A 93 12.40 3.33 2.24
C ALA A 93 11.42 2.70 3.26
N GLY A 94 10.91 1.50 2.96
CA GLY A 94 10.12 0.70 3.90
C GLY A 94 8.60 0.87 3.87
N LEU A 95 8.05 1.97 3.33
CA LEU A 95 6.60 2.13 3.09
C LEU A 95 6.20 2.05 1.61
N GLU A 96 7.14 2.33 0.69
CA GLU A 96 6.90 2.34 -0.76
C GLU A 96 5.61 3.11 -1.13
N ALA A 97 4.99 2.83 -2.30
CA ALA A 97 3.75 3.49 -2.69
C ALA A 97 2.58 3.02 -1.79
N GLY A 98 1.82 3.95 -1.22
CA GLY A 98 0.66 3.60 -0.37
C GLY A 98 -0.60 3.23 -1.12
N CYS A 99 -0.63 3.50 -2.41
CA CYS A 99 -1.67 3.03 -3.31
C CYS A 99 -1.13 2.96 -4.73
N HIS A 100 -1.83 2.20 -5.57
CA HIS A 100 -1.44 1.99 -6.96
C HIS A 100 -2.63 2.29 -7.87
N PHE A 101 -2.32 2.81 -9.05
CA PHE A 101 -3.29 3.08 -10.09
C PHE A 101 -2.80 2.48 -11.40
N PRO A 102 -3.68 1.93 -12.24
CA PRO A 102 -3.38 1.56 -13.60
C PRO A 102 -2.71 2.71 -14.34
N ARG A 103 -1.66 2.40 -15.08
CA ARG A 103 -1.02 3.38 -15.95
C ARG A 103 -2.01 3.81 -17.03
N VAL A 104 -2.25 5.12 -17.14
CA VAL A 104 -3.03 5.69 -18.25
C VAL A 104 -2.38 5.32 -19.59
N GLY A 105 -3.17 4.73 -20.50
CA GLY A 105 -2.67 4.25 -21.79
C GLY A 105 -1.85 2.95 -21.69
N GLY A 106 -1.98 2.20 -20.60
CA GLY A 106 -1.39 0.88 -20.45
C GLY A 106 -1.96 -0.15 -21.45
N PRO A 107 -1.34 -1.33 -21.55
CA PRO A 107 -1.74 -2.37 -22.50
C PRO A 107 -3.06 -3.06 -22.15
N PHE A 108 -3.61 -2.79 -20.96
CA PHE A 108 -4.86 -3.38 -20.47
C PHE A 108 -5.94 -2.30 -20.41
N ALA A 109 -7.13 -2.64 -20.86
CA ALA A 109 -8.27 -1.73 -20.94
C ALA A 109 -8.98 -1.56 -19.58
N THR A 110 -8.86 -2.53 -18.67
CA THR A 110 -9.54 -2.50 -17.37
C THR A 110 -8.67 -2.99 -16.19
N PRO A 111 -8.94 -2.54 -14.95
CA PRO A 111 -8.33 -3.10 -13.74
C PRO A 111 -8.52 -4.62 -13.62
N ARG A 112 -9.66 -5.16 -14.09
CA ARG A 112 -9.94 -6.60 -14.06
C ARG A 112 -9.00 -7.38 -14.97
N GLU A 113 -8.62 -6.85 -16.13
CA GLU A 113 -7.63 -7.47 -17.01
C GLU A 113 -6.24 -7.44 -16.39
N ILE A 114 -5.85 -6.31 -15.77
CA ILE A 114 -4.58 -6.21 -15.03
C ILE A 114 -4.52 -7.29 -13.95
N ALA A 115 -5.59 -7.42 -13.15
CA ALA A 115 -5.70 -8.41 -12.09
C ALA A 115 -5.59 -9.85 -12.62
N LYS A 116 -6.31 -10.19 -13.69
CA LYS A 116 -6.24 -11.51 -14.35
C LYS A 116 -4.82 -11.85 -14.80
N HIS A 117 -4.14 -10.92 -15.48
CA HIS A 117 -2.79 -11.15 -15.98
C HIS A 117 -1.73 -11.17 -14.87
N ALA A 118 -1.86 -10.31 -13.87
CA ALA A 118 -0.94 -10.25 -12.74
C ALA A 118 -1.06 -11.49 -11.85
N LEU A 119 -2.26 -12.04 -11.65
CA LEU A 119 -2.50 -13.18 -10.78
C LEU A 119 -1.64 -14.40 -11.13
N ALA A 120 -1.42 -14.67 -12.42
CA ALA A 120 -0.62 -15.79 -12.90
C ALA A 120 0.37 -15.31 -13.99
N PRO A 121 1.46 -14.63 -13.61
CA PRO A 121 2.30 -13.90 -14.56
C PRO A 121 3.19 -14.81 -15.41
N LEU A 122 3.37 -16.08 -15.01
CA LEU A 122 4.26 -17.04 -15.66
C LEU A 122 3.51 -17.96 -16.65
N VAL A 123 2.58 -17.40 -17.43
CA VAL A 123 1.82 -18.18 -18.43
C VAL A 123 2.77 -18.92 -19.37
N GLY A 124 2.54 -20.23 -19.57
CA GLY A 124 3.37 -21.09 -20.43
C GLY A 124 4.64 -21.64 -19.79
N SER A 125 4.95 -21.27 -18.54
CA SER A 125 6.06 -21.83 -17.77
C SER A 125 5.63 -23.06 -16.95
N PRO A 126 6.55 -23.99 -16.60
CA PRO A 126 6.27 -25.09 -15.66
C PRO A 126 5.88 -24.62 -14.23
N TYR A 127 5.91 -23.31 -13.99
CA TYR A 127 5.52 -22.67 -12.73
C TYR A 127 4.22 -21.85 -12.84
N ALA A 128 3.51 -21.89 -13.99
CA ALA A 128 2.33 -21.07 -14.25
C ALA A 128 1.24 -21.16 -13.17
N ASP A 129 1.03 -22.35 -12.61
CA ASP A 129 0.04 -22.59 -11.53
C ASP A 129 0.69 -22.72 -10.14
N LYS A 130 1.99 -22.43 -10.03
CA LYS A 130 2.76 -22.55 -8.77
C LYS A 130 3.10 -21.21 -8.16
N VAL A 131 3.17 -20.16 -8.97
CA VAL A 131 3.48 -18.80 -8.54
C VAL A 131 2.29 -17.92 -8.85
N LEU A 132 1.62 -17.47 -7.79
CA LEU A 132 0.50 -16.55 -7.87
C LEU A 132 0.90 -15.22 -7.23
N VAL A 133 0.47 -14.12 -7.83
CA VAL A 133 0.68 -12.77 -7.27
C VAL A 133 -0.64 -12.27 -6.71
N VAL A 134 -0.61 -11.87 -5.44
CA VAL A 134 -1.78 -11.35 -4.72
C VAL A 134 -1.36 -10.06 -4.04
N ASN A 135 -1.89 -8.93 -4.51
CA ASN A 135 -1.58 -7.61 -3.97
C ASN A 135 -2.65 -6.59 -4.39
N GLU A 136 -2.86 -5.55 -3.59
CA GLU A 136 -3.71 -4.39 -3.93
C GLU A 136 -3.24 -3.71 -5.21
N ALA A 137 -1.93 -3.67 -5.45
CA ALA A 137 -1.32 -2.99 -6.59
C ALA A 137 -1.84 -3.44 -7.96
N PHE A 138 -2.34 -4.68 -8.01
CA PHE A 138 -2.90 -5.30 -9.21
C PHE A 138 -4.37 -5.68 -9.04
N GLY A 139 -4.99 -5.30 -7.93
CA GLY A 139 -6.38 -5.61 -7.65
C GLY A 139 -7.35 -4.79 -8.49
N THR A 140 -8.63 -5.14 -8.42
CA THR A 140 -9.71 -4.42 -9.10
C THR A 140 -10.19 -3.18 -8.35
N LEU A 141 -9.77 -3.01 -7.10
CA LEU A 141 -10.14 -1.88 -6.25
C LEU A 141 -8.87 -1.24 -5.68
N GLU A 142 -8.49 -0.15 -6.31
CA GLU A 142 -7.28 0.64 -6.04
C GLU A 142 -7.41 1.39 -4.71
N CYS A 143 -6.32 1.50 -3.94
CA CYS A 143 -6.22 2.12 -2.62
C CYS A 143 -6.96 1.41 -1.48
N TRP A 144 -7.54 0.23 -1.71
CA TRP A 144 -8.38 -0.47 -0.73
C TRP A 144 -7.89 -1.89 -0.47
N ALA A 145 -8.02 -2.34 0.78
CA ALA A 145 -7.62 -3.69 1.19
C ALA A 145 -8.42 -4.77 0.43
N GLU A 146 -9.65 -4.45 0.06
CA GLU A 146 -10.55 -5.28 -0.74
C GLU A 146 -9.94 -5.65 -2.10
N GLY A 147 -9.05 -4.81 -2.67
CA GLY A 147 -8.28 -5.17 -3.86
C GLY A 147 -7.37 -6.37 -3.62
N SER A 148 -6.64 -6.37 -2.49
CA SER A 148 -5.81 -7.52 -2.06
C SER A 148 -6.66 -8.75 -1.75
N LEU A 149 -7.78 -8.58 -1.05
CA LEU A 149 -8.68 -9.69 -0.68
C LEU A 149 -9.31 -10.33 -1.93
N THR A 150 -9.71 -9.53 -2.91
CA THR A 150 -10.23 -10.02 -4.19
C THR A 150 -9.18 -10.86 -4.92
N MET A 151 -7.93 -10.38 -4.97
CA MET A 151 -6.82 -11.14 -5.56
C MET A 151 -6.56 -12.45 -4.80
N ALA A 152 -6.64 -12.43 -3.46
CA ALA A 152 -6.42 -13.60 -2.61
C ALA A 152 -7.50 -14.67 -2.83
N GLU A 153 -8.76 -14.24 -2.90
CA GLU A 153 -9.89 -15.14 -3.16
C GLU A 153 -9.78 -15.79 -4.55
N ASN A 154 -9.35 -15.02 -5.56
CA ASN A 154 -9.08 -15.54 -6.90
C ASN A 154 -7.92 -16.55 -6.92
N ALA A 155 -6.85 -16.30 -6.16
CA ALA A 155 -5.75 -17.25 -5.99
C ALA A 155 -6.23 -18.55 -5.32
N ALA A 156 -6.99 -18.44 -4.23
CA ALA A 156 -7.58 -19.58 -3.54
C ALA A 156 -8.50 -20.40 -4.46
N HIS A 157 -9.33 -19.71 -5.24
CA HIS A 157 -10.21 -20.34 -6.23
C HIS A 157 -9.43 -21.08 -7.32
N LYS A 158 -8.36 -20.47 -7.86
CA LYS A 158 -7.48 -21.10 -8.86
C LYS A 158 -6.76 -22.34 -8.30
N LEU A 159 -6.45 -22.36 -7.00
CA LEU A 159 -5.90 -23.52 -6.30
C LEU A 159 -6.95 -24.59 -5.95
N GLY A 160 -8.22 -24.39 -6.31
CA GLY A 160 -9.31 -25.34 -6.07
C GLY A 160 -9.81 -25.37 -4.63
N LEU A 161 -9.53 -24.33 -3.84
CA LEU A 161 -10.07 -24.21 -2.48
C LEU A 161 -11.57 -23.89 -2.53
N ALA A 162 -12.30 -24.42 -1.55
CA ALA A 162 -13.72 -24.16 -1.42
C ALA A 162 -13.97 -22.70 -1.01
N ARG A 163 -14.98 -22.09 -1.63
CA ARG A 163 -15.44 -20.74 -1.29
C ARG A 163 -16.00 -20.71 0.14
N PRO A 164 -15.68 -19.69 0.95
CA PRO A 164 -16.32 -19.50 2.23
C PRO A 164 -17.85 -19.37 2.11
N SER A 165 -18.61 -20.04 2.99
CA SER A 165 -20.08 -20.06 2.90
C SER A 165 -20.77 -18.79 3.42
N TRP A 166 -20.02 -17.84 3.98
CA TRP A 166 -20.57 -16.64 4.62
C TRP A 166 -20.82 -15.49 3.62
N MET A 167 -20.26 -15.53 2.41
CA MET A 167 -20.57 -14.55 1.36
C MET A 167 -21.68 -15.05 0.43
N PRO A 168 -22.62 -14.18 0.03
CA PRO A 168 -23.61 -14.50 -0.99
C PRO A 168 -22.96 -14.87 -2.32
N GLN A 169 -23.58 -15.79 -3.08
CA GLN A 169 -23.09 -16.19 -4.40
C GLN A 169 -22.91 -14.99 -5.35
N SER A 170 -23.82 -14.02 -5.30
CA SER A 170 -23.74 -12.79 -6.12
C SER A 170 -22.48 -11.96 -5.88
N VAL A 171 -21.88 -12.04 -4.68
CA VAL A 171 -20.61 -11.37 -4.38
C VAL A 171 -19.47 -12.13 -5.08
N TYR A 172 -19.46 -13.46 -5.01
CA TYR A 172 -18.48 -14.26 -5.73
C TYR A 172 -18.55 -14.07 -7.24
N ASP A 173 -19.77 -13.97 -7.80
CA ASP A 173 -19.96 -13.75 -9.24
C ASP A 173 -19.33 -12.42 -9.70
N ALA A 174 -19.29 -11.41 -8.82
CA ALA A 174 -18.65 -10.12 -9.09
C ALA A 174 -17.13 -10.13 -8.87
N LEU A 175 -16.63 -10.92 -7.91
CA LEU A 175 -15.22 -10.93 -7.50
C LEU A 175 -14.37 -11.92 -8.29
N LEU A 176 -14.91 -13.10 -8.59
CA LEU A 176 -14.13 -14.17 -9.21
C LEU A 176 -13.89 -13.88 -10.69
N PHE A 177 -12.66 -14.09 -11.11
CA PHE A 177 -12.27 -14.12 -12.50
C PHE A 177 -12.69 -15.49 -13.03
N GLU A 178 -13.44 -15.48 -14.13
CA GLU A 178 -13.71 -16.73 -14.84
C GLU A 178 -12.36 -17.38 -15.19
N ASN A 179 -12.25 -18.69 -14.98
CA ASN A 179 -11.14 -19.50 -15.47
C ASN A 179 -11.27 -19.60 -17.00
N GLU A 180 -11.24 -18.47 -17.69
CA GLU A 180 -11.04 -18.44 -19.12
C GLU A 180 -9.64 -19.04 -19.33
N ALA A 181 -9.59 -20.19 -20.00
CA ALA A 181 -8.33 -20.68 -20.54
C ALA A 181 -7.68 -19.48 -21.25
N PRO A 182 -6.41 -19.17 -20.99
CA PRO A 182 -5.79 -18.00 -21.57
C PRO A 182 -6.04 -18.06 -23.07
N GLU A 183 -6.82 -17.11 -23.60
CA GLU A 183 -6.98 -16.98 -25.04
C GLU A 183 -5.56 -16.99 -25.60
N ALA A 184 -5.29 -17.92 -26.53
CA ALA A 184 -3.97 -18.12 -27.09
C ALA A 184 -3.40 -16.76 -27.42
N ALA A 185 -2.47 -16.28 -26.59
CA ALA A 185 -2.15 -14.87 -26.50
C ALA A 185 -1.85 -14.39 -27.91
N GLY A 186 -2.73 -13.54 -28.45
CA GLY A 186 -2.48 -12.81 -29.68
C GLY A 186 -1.31 -11.90 -29.39
N SER A 187 -0.10 -12.45 -29.47
CA SER A 187 1.20 -11.84 -29.26
C SER A 187 1.17 -10.55 -28.44
N VAL A 188 0.78 -10.63 -27.17
CA VAL A 188 1.29 -9.64 -26.22
C VAL A 188 2.78 -9.96 -26.15
N ARG A 189 3.56 -9.26 -26.98
CA ARG A 189 5.02 -9.27 -26.90
C ARG A 189 5.38 -8.61 -25.57
N TYR A 190 5.33 -9.38 -24.49
CA TYR A 190 6.21 -9.12 -23.37
C TYR A 190 7.60 -9.12 -24.00
N VAL A 191 8.28 -7.99 -23.92
CA VAL A 191 9.71 -7.90 -24.24
C VAL A 191 10.39 -8.76 -23.19
N THR A 192 10.45 -10.07 -23.42
CA THR A 192 11.17 -11.06 -22.62
C THR A 192 12.66 -11.05 -22.96
N ASP A 193 13.14 -9.95 -23.53
CA ASP A 193 14.56 -9.75 -23.75
C ASP A 193 15.20 -9.49 -22.38
N LEU A 194 15.64 -10.57 -21.73
CA LEU A 194 16.39 -10.57 -20.47
C LEU A 194 17.61 -9.63 -20.53
N THR A 195 18.08 -9.29 -21.74
CA THR A 195 19.12 -8.29 -21.98
C THR A 195 18.73 -6.88 -21.53
N MET A 196 17.43 -6.52 -21.57
CA MET A 196 16.93 -5.22 -21.09
C MET A 196 16.84 -5.15 -19.56
N MET A 197 16.56 -6.27 -18.87
CA MET A 197 16.62 -6.31 -17.41
C MET A 197 18.08 -6.25 -16.91
N GLU A 198 19.02 -6.89 -17.60
CA GLU A 198 20.45 -6.72 -17.30
C GLU A 198 20.95 -5.30 -17.64
N ALA A 199 20.45 -4.68 -18.71
CA ALA A 199 20.79 -3.30 -19.06
C ALA A 199 20.20 -2.28 -18.06
N ALA A 200 18.97 -2.48 -17.59
CA ALA A 200 18.36 -1.64 -16.54
C ALA A 200 19.04 -1.84 -15.18
N ALA A 201 19.41 -3.07 -14.83
CA ALA A 201 20.19 -3.35 -13.63
C ALA A 201 21.61 -2.76 -13.70
N LYS A 202 22.24 -2.71 -14.88
CA LYS A 202 23.54 -2.04 -15.09
C LYS A 202 23.42 -0.51 -15.15
N ALA A 203 22.32 0.03 -15.65
CA ALA A 203 22.07 1.48 -15.69
C ALA A 203 21.77 2.04 -14.29
N ALA A 204 21.08 1.29 -13.43
CA ALA A 204 20.79 1.69 -12.04
C ALA A 204 22.05 1.73 -11.14
N VAL A 205 23.16 1.11 -11.56
CA VAL A 205 24.43 1.14 -10.83
C VAL A 205 25.29 2.36 -11.17
N PHE A 206 24.94 3.14 -12.21
CA PHE A 206 25.77 4.27 -12.68
C PHE A 206 25.30 5.67 -12.27
N ASP A 207 24.18 5.81 -11.56
CA ASP A 207 23.63 7.12 -11.18
C ASP A 207 23.84 7.48 -9.69
N ALA A 208 24.82 6.83 -9.04
CA ALA A 208 25.23 7.13 -7.65
C ALA A 208 26.37 8.16 -7.57
N ALA A 209 26.56 8.98 -8.61
CA ALA A 209 27.65 9.94 -8.67
C ALA A 209 27.23 11.28 -9.29
N TYR A 210 26.18 11.94 -8.78
CA TYR A 210 26.10 13.40 -8.87
C TYR A 210 25.43 13.98 -7.60
N VAL A 211 26.08 15.04 -7.13
CA VAL A 211 25.85 15.88 -5.94
C VAL A 211 24.46 16.49 -5.90
#